data_AF-A0A951AD19-F1
#
_entry.id   AF-A0A951AD19-F1
#
_cell.length_a   1.000
_cell.length_b   1.000
_cell.length_c   1.000
_cell.angle_alpha   90.00
_cell.angle_beta   90.00
_cell.angle_gamma   90.00
#
_symmetry.space_group_name_H-M   'P 1'
#
loop_
_entity.id
_entity.type
_entity.pdbx_description
1 polymer ?
#
loop_
_entity_poly.entity_id
_entity_poly.type
_entity_poly.pdbx_seq_one_letter_code
_entity_poly.pdbx_strand_id
1 'polypeptide(L)' 'GEFKSLYMTMGDYDLIVIYDAPDDAVAARFTLLLGEMGSVRTRTLKAFPEAAYREIIYSLR' A
#
# COMPACT_ATOMS: atom_id res chain seq x y z
N GLY A 1 6.08 9.37 -6.58
CA GLY A 1 5.67 8.56 -5.42
C GLY A 1 6.53 8.96 -4.25
N GLU A 2 5.98 8.95 -3.05
CA GLU A 2 6.67 9.35 -1.83
C GLU A 2 6.61 8.21 -0.81
N PHE A 3 7.74 7.90 -0.19
CA PHE A 3 7.79 6.90 0.88
C PHE A 3 7.44 7.58 2.21
N LYS A 4 6.37 7.13 2.88
CA LYS A 4 5.89 7.75 4.11
C LYS A 4 6.54 7.15 5.33
N SER A 5 6.57 5.83 5.42
CA SER A 5 7.08 5.14 6.60
C SER A 5 7.33 3.66 6.36
N LEU A 6 8.24 3.11 7.16
CA LEU A 6 8.55 1.69 7.27
C LEU A 6 8.48 1.31 8.74
N TYR A 7 7.72 0.28 9.05
CA TYR A 7 7.61 -0.29 10.38
C TYR A 7 8.01 -1.75 10.34
N MET A 8 8.81 -2.16 11.33
CA MET A 8 8.97 -3.56 11.66
C MET A 8 7.80 -3.98 12.55
N THR A 9 7.18 -5.10 12.22
CA THR A 9 6.06 -5.67 12.97
C THR A 9 6.41 -7.05 13.47
N MET A 10 5.87 -7.41 14.63
CA MET A 10 6.03 -8.74 15.22
C MET A 10 4.68 -9.46 15.10
N GLY A 11 4.47 -10.20 14.00
CA GLY A 11 3.22 -10.87 13.68
C GLY A 11 3.30 -11.61 12.35
N ASP A 12 2.17 -11.76 11.65
CA ASP A 12 2.11 -12.50 10.38
C ASP A 12 2.92 -11.87 9.23
N TYR A 13 3.30 -10.60 9.39
CA TYR A 13 4.16 -9.87 8.46
C TYR A 13 5.28 -9.22 9.26
N ASP A 14 6.50 -9.28 8.73
CA ASP A 14 7.69 -8.74 9.39
C ASP A 14 7.84 -7.22 9.16
N LEU A 15 7.28 -6.70 8.06
CA LEU A 15 7.41 -5.31 7.63
C LEU A 15 6.09 -4.76 7.08
N ILE A 16 5.80 -3.50 7.43
CA ILE A 16 4.76 -2.68 6.82
C ILE A 16 5.40 -1.45 6.20
N VAL A 17 5.06 -1.19 4.94
CA VAL A 17 5.55 -0.06 4.17
C VAL A 17 4.37 0.78 3.72
N ILE A 18 4.41 2.08 4.00
CA ILE A 18 3.41 3.06 3.57
C ILE A 18 4.07 4.00 2.56
N TYR A 19 3.46 4.12 1.38
CA TYR A 19 3.93 5.00 0.33
C TYR A 19 2.75 5.50 -0.50
N ASP A 20 2.92 6.69 -1.07
CA ASP A 20 2.01 7.25 -2.07
C ASP A 20 2.58 7.01 -3.47
N ALA A 21 1.74 6.51 -4.37
CA ALA A 21 2.05 6.41 -5.79
C ALA A 21 1.21 7.43 -6.59
N PRO A 22 1.73 7.99 -7.70
CA PRO A 22 0.97 8.90 -8.55
C PRO A 22 -0.29 8.25 -9.16
N ASP A 23 -0.22 6.95 -9.42
CA ASP A 23 -1.29 6.13 -9.96
C ASP A 23 -1.09 4.65 -9.58
N ASP A 24 -2.11 3.83 -9.87
CA ASP A 24 -2.11 2.39 -9.55
C ASP A 24 -1.07 1.60 -10.35
N ALA A 25 -0.70 2.03 -11.57
CA ALA A 25 0.28 1.34 -12.39
C ALA A 25 1.69 1.50 -11.82
N VAL A 26 2.02 2.69 -11.32
CA VAL A 26 3.27 2.95 -10.59
C VAL A 26 3.33 2.15 -9.30
N ALA A 27 2.22 2.07 -8.55
CA ALA A 27 2.14 1.24 -7.34
C ALA A 27 2.38 -0.25 -7.65
N ALA A 28 1.72 -0.77 -8.69
CA ALA A 28 1.87 -2.16 -9.11
C ALA A 28 3.29 -2.48 -9.57
N ARG A 29 3.92 -1.60 -10.36
CA ARG A 29 5.32 -1.76 -10.79
C ARG A 29 6.27 -1.85 -9.59
N PHE A 30 6.07 -1.02 -8.57
CA PHE A 30 6.87 -1.06 -7.35
C PHE A 30 6.71 -2.40 -6.61
N THR A 31 5.48 -2.89 -6.44
CA THR A 31 5.20 -4.20 -5.83
C THR A 31 5.86 -5.35 -6.61
N LEU A 32 5.82 -5.30 -7.95
CA LEU A 32 6.43 -6.33 -8.80
C LEU A 32 7.96 -6.31 -8.71
N LEU A 33 8.59 -5.14 -8.66
CA LEU A 33 10.04 -5.02 -8.46
C LEU A 33 10.48 -5.61 -7.11
N LEU A 34 9.71 -5.37 -6.04
CA LEU A 34 9.98 -6.00 -4.75
C LEU A 34 9.83 -7.53 -4.80
N GLY A 35 8.84 -8.03 -5.52
CA GLY A 35 8.64 -9.47 -5.74
C GLY A 35 9.75 -10.12 -6.56
N GLU A 36 10.28 -9.41 -7.57
CA GLU A 36 11.39 -9.87 -8.43
C GLU A 36 12.67 -10.11 -7.62
N MET A 37 12.93 -9.30 -6.59
CA MET A 37 14.08 -9.48 -5.71
C MET A 37 14.06 -10.80 -4.91
N GLY A 38 12.92 -11.50 -4.84
CA GLY A 38 12.80 -12.86 -4.30
C GLY A 38 12.88 -12.98 -2.77
N SER A 39 13.41 -11.97 -2.08
CA SER A 39 13.58 -11.97 -0.62
C SER A 39 12.30 -11.72 0.17
N VAL A 40 11.24 -11.21 -0.47
CA VAL A 40 10.00 -10.80 0.21
C VAL A 40 8.76 -11.24 -0.56
N ARG A 41 7.74 -11.72 0.16
CA ARG A 41 6.39 -11.90 -0.37
C ARG A 41 5.54 -10.72 0.10
N THR A 42 5.03 -9.95 -0.85
CA THR A 42 4.28 -8.72 -0.55
C THR A 42 2.77 -8.99 -0.58
N ARG A 43 2.03 -8.35 0.33
CA ARG A 43 0.57 -8.20 0.26
C ARG A 43 0.27 -6.70 0.24
N THR A 44 -0.03 -6.17 -0.95
CA THR A 44 -0.34 -4.74 -1.13
C THR A 44 -1.82 -4.48 -0.86
N LEU A 45 -2.10 -3.43 -0.08
CA LEU A 45 -3.46 -2.95 0.19
C LEU A 45 -3.58 -1.53 -0.36
N LYS A 46 -4.60 -1.28 -1.16
CA LYS A 46 -4.93 0.08 -1.59
C LYS A 46 -5.58 0.82 -0.42
N ALA A 47 -4.92 1.88 0.06
CA ALA A 47 -5.47 2.74 1.09
C ALA A 47 -6.29 3.87 0.45
N PHE A 48 -7.49 4.10 0.96
CA PHE A 48 -8.27 5.30 0.63
C PHE A 48 -7.97 6.39 1.66
N PRO A 49 -7.71 7.64 1.24
CA PRO A 49 -7.69 8.77 2.15
C PRO A 49 -9.01 8.88 2.90
N GLU A 50 -8.98 9.38 4.13
CA GLU A 50 -10.18 9.46 4.99
C GLU A 50 -11.34 10.20 4.30
N ALA A 51 -11.04 11.28 3.56
CA ALA A 51 -12.04 12.02 2.80
C ALA A 51 -12.73 11.14 1.74
N ALA A 52 -11.96 10.39 0.95
CA ALA A 52 -12.52 9.48 -0.06
C ALA A 52 -13.34 8.35 0.57
N TYR A 53 -12.87 7.80 1.70
CA TYR A 53 -13.62 6.82 2.49
C TYR A 53 -14.97 7.37 2.97
N ARG A 54 -15.02 8.62 3.44
CA ARG A 54 -16.27 9.27 3.87
C ARG A 54 -17.25 9.45 2.72
N GLU A 55 -16.78 9.87 1.54
CA GLU A 55 -17.63 9.96 0.34
C GLU A 55 -18.18 8.60 -0.08
N ILE A 56 -17.36 7.53 -0.01
CA ILE A 56 -17.82 6.16 -0.27
C ILE A 56 -18.93 5.75 0.71
N ILE A 57 -18.84 6.14 1.99
CA ILE A 57 -19.91 5.87 2.95
C ILE A 57 -21.18 6.63 2.59
N TYR A 58 -21.07 7.90 2.23
CA TYR A 58 -22.24 8.72 1.92
C TYR A 58 -22.98 8.25 0.67
N SER A 59 -22.29 7.63 -0.30
CA SER A 59 -22.93 7.10 -1.51
C SER A 59 -23.73 5.81 -1.31
N LEU A 60 -23.65 5.17 -0.13
CA LEU A 60 -24.44 3.97 0.21
C LEU A 60 -25.87 4.27 0.68
N ARG A 61 -26.22 5.55 0.83
CA ARG A 61 -27.56 6.02 1.23
C ARG A 61 -28.30 6.63 0.04
#